data_AF-A0A8D9ETP8-F1
#
_entry.id   AF-A0A8D9ETP8-F1
#
_cell.length_a   1.000
_cell.length_b   1.000
_cell.length_c   1.000
_cell.angle_alpha   90.00
_cell.angle_beta   90.00
_cell.angle_gamma   90.00
#
_symmetry.space_group_name_H-M   'P 1'
#
loop_
_entity.id
_entity.type
_entity.pdbx_description
1 polymer ?
#
loop_
_entity_poly.entity_id
_entity_poly.type
_entity_poly.pdbx_seq_one_letter_code
_entity_poly.pdbx_strand_id
1 'polypeptide(L)'
;MDRSNFCGCKGVRTCIKCEKKFGYENKNIVEFTEHTYVYCPYCNKAWQGSNMNDYQSHPNHSGDSFDIGGVYIKEDFLSHAEADKVLTALDDLPWDKSQSGRRKQNFGPKCNFKRQKIKVGDFNGFPIGTKFIQD
;
A
#
# COMPACT_ATOMS: atom_id res chain seq x y z
N MET A 1 11.22 25.59 2.73
CA MET A 1 10.02 26.14 2.06
C MET A 1 8.78 25.48 2.64
N ASP A 2 7.79 26.27 3.06
CA ASP A 2 6.49 25.73 3.46
C ASP A 2 5.74 25.23 2.21
N ARG A 3 5.35 23.96 2.21
CA ARG A 3 4.65 23.28 1.11
C ARG A 3 3.17 23.08 1.41
N SER A 4 2.68 23.56 2.57
CA SER A 4 1.36 23.20 3.11
C SER A 4 0.19 23.61 2.22
N ASN A 5 0.35 24.65 1.39
CA ASN A 5 -0.66 25.08 0.40
C ASN A 5 -0.62 24.27 -0.91
N PHE A 6 0.46 23.53 -1.17
CA PHE A 6 0.64 22.74 -2.38
C PHE A 6 0.41 21.24 -2.14
N CYS A 7 0.92 20.71 -1.02
CA CYS A 7 0.85 19.29 -0.71
C CYS A 7 0.86 19.04 0.81
N GLY A 8 0.27 17.90 1.20
CA GLY A 8 0.31 17.39 2.56
C GLY A 8 1.65 16.82 3.04
N CYS A 9 2.71 16.80 2.23
CA CYS A 9 4.01 16.26 2.64
C CYS A 9 4.64 17.03 3.82
N LYS A 10 5.01 16.31 4.89
CA LYS A 10 5.69 16.86 6.08
C LYS A 10 7.10 16.28 6.24
N GLY A 11 8.03 17.12 6.70
CA GLY A 11 9.43 16.75 6.94
C GLY A 11 10.15 16.24 5.68
N VAL A 12 10.97 15.21 5.85
CA VAL A 12 11.78 14.58 4.79
C VAL A 12 10.97 13.74 3.80
N ARG A 13 9.69 13.45 4.09
CA ARG A 13 8.85 12.63 3.21
C ARG A 13 8.33 13.46 2.05
N THR A 14 8.77 13.13 0.84
CA THR A 14 8.33 13.76 -0.40
C THR A 14 7.43 12.81 -1.18
N CYS A 15 6.46 13.39 -1.89
CA CYS A 15 5.67 12.66 -2.88
C CYS A 15 6.15 13.08 -4.27
N ILE A 16 5.74 12.32 -5.29
CA ILE A 16 6.11 12.58 -6.68
C ILE A 16 5.77 14.01 -7.15
N LYS A 17 4.69 14.62 -6.63
CA LYS A 17 4.34 16.03 -6.94
C LYS A 17 5.33 17.01 -6.32
N CYS A 18 5.74 16.79 -5.08
CA CYS A 18 6.74 17.62 -4.40
C CYS A 18 8.12 17.48 -5.03
N GLU A 19 8.51 16.27 -5.40
CA GLU A 19 9.78 15.98 -6.08
C GLU A 19 9.86 16.74 -7.40
N LYS A 20 8.84 16.63 -8.26
CA LYS A 20 8.75 17.37 -9.52
C LYS A 20 8.72 18.89 -9.34
N LYS A 21 7.98 19.41 -8.35
CA LYS A 21 7.78 20.86 -8.20
C LYS A 21 8.96 21.56 -7.54
N PHE A 22 9.63 20.91 -6.60
CA PHE A 22 10.65 21.54 -5.75
C PHE A 22 12.04 20.90 -5.90
N GLY A 23 12.20 19.91 -6.79
CA GLY A 23 13.49 19.26 -7.05
C GLY A 23 13.99 18.41 -5.88
N TYR A 24 13.09 17.82 -5.09
CA TYR A 24 13.51 16.90 -4.04
C TYR A 24 13.86 15.53 -4.61
N GLU A 25 14.90 14.93 -4.06
CA GLU A 25 15.25 13.54 -4.33
C GLU A 25 14.64 12.62 -3.26
N ASN A 26 14.00 11.54 -3.71
CA ASN A 26 13.50 10.52 -2.81
C ASN A 26 14.67 9.62 -2.36
N LYS A 27 15.14 9.83 -1.13
CA LYS A 27 16.24 9.03 -0.57
C LYS A 27 15.82 7.62 -0.13
N ASN A 28 14.56 7.20 -0.30
CA ASN A 28 14.14 5.82 -0.02
C ASN A 28 14.53 4.89 -1.18
N ILE A 29 15.81 4.88 -1.54
CA ILE A 29 16.35 3.88 -2.46
C ILE A 29 16.56 2.63 -1.61
N VAL A 30 15.83 1.57 -1.92
CA VAL A 30 16.12 0.25 -1.35
C VAL A 30 17.35 -0.26 -2.08
N GLU A 31 18.49 -0.34 -1.40
CA GLU A 31 19.67 -1.00 -1.94
C GLU A 31 19.41 -2.51 -1.91
N PHE A 32 19.33 -3.13 -3.09
CA PHE A 32 19.26 -4.58 -3.20
C PHE A 32 20.61 -5.17 -2.82
N THR A 33 20.60 -6.05 -1.82
CA THR A 33 21.78 -6.80 -1.39
C THR A 33 21.68 -8.26 -1.83
N GLU A 34 22.74 -9.05 -1.59
CA GLU A 34 22.75 -10.50 -1.80
C GLU A 34 21.70 -11.27 -0.98
N HIS A 35 21.12 -10.63 0.03
CA HIS A 35 20.04 -11.14 0.87
C HIS A 35 18.66 -10.62 0.45
N THR A 36 18.52 -10.15 -0.79
CA THR A 36 17.21 -9.77 -1.33
C THR A 36 16.48 -11.01 -1.84
N TYR A 37 15.19 -11.05 -1.55
CA TYR A 37 14.28 -12.07 -2.06
C TYR A 37 13.06 -11.41 -2.71
N VAL A 38 12.58 -12.04 -3.77
CA VAL A 38 11.40 -11.63 -4.54
C VAL A 38 10.32 -12.68 -4.32
N TYR A 39 9.15 -12.23 -3.89
CA TYR A 39 8.03 -13.13 -3.65
C TYR A 39 7.37 -13.53 -4.97
N CYS A 40 7.29 -14.84 -5.24
CA CYS A 40 6.57 -15.36 -6.39
C CYS A 40 5.12 -15.71 -5.98
N PRO A 41 4.10 -15.04 -6.55
CA PRO A 41 2.69 -15.28 -6.22
C PRO A 41 2.23 -16.69 -6.62
N TYR A 42 2.81 -17.27 -7.66
CA TYR A 42 2.46 -18.61 -8.15
C TYR A 42 3.04 -19.73 -7.27
N CYS A 43 4.25 -19.54 -6.73
CA CYS A 43 4.86 -20.49 -5.80
C CYS A 43 4.42 -20.30 -4.35
N ASN A 44 3.88 -19.12 -3.99
CA ASN A 44 3.69 -18.65 -2.62
C ASN A 44 4.99 -18.69 -1.77
N LYS A 45 6.13 -18.39 -2.40
CA LYS A 45 7.47 -18.45 -1.78
C LYS A 45 8.28 -17.22 -2.13
N ALA A 46 9.20 -16.86 -1.25
CA ALA A 46 10.25 -15.88 -1.53
C ALA A 46 11.46 -16.59 -2.13
N TRP A 47 11.86 -16.15 -3.32
CA TRP A 47 13.01 -16.67 -4.06
C TRP A 47 14.14 -15.65 -4.05
N GLN A 48 15.38 -16.10 -3.92
CA GLN A 48 16.53 -15.20 -3.97
C GLN A 48 16.54 -14.43 -5.30
N GLY A 49 16.65 -13.10 -5.23
CA GLY A 49 16.54 -12.25 -6.40
C GLY A 49 16.65 -10.77 -6.03
N SER A 50 17.21 -9.97 -6.93
CA SER A 50 17.44 -8.53 -6.73
C SER A 50 16.61 -7.67 -7.68
N ASN A 51 15.80 -8.28 -8.54
CA ASN A 51 14.90 -7.59 -9.46
C ASN A 51 13.45 -7.92 -9.15
N MET A 52 12.60 -6.89 -8.98
CA MET A 52 11.18 -7.07 -8.68
C MET A 52 10.43 -7.95 -9.69
N ASN A 53 10.94 -8.11 -10.91
CA ASN A 53 10.35 -8.96 -11.95
C ASN A 53 10.86 -10.41 -11.94
N ASP A 54 11.76 -10.81 -11.04
CA ASP A 54 12.32 -12.17 -11.00
C ASP A 54 11.24 -13.26 -10.77
N TYR A 55 10.08 -12.89 -10.23
CA TYR A 55 8.93 -13.79 -10.10
C TYR A 55 8.41 -14.30 -11.46
N GLN A 56 8.64 -13.55 -12.55
CA GLN A 56 8.21 -13.92 -13.91
C GLN A 56 9.00 -15.10 -14.47
N SER A 57 10.13 -15.46 -13.86
CA SER A 57 10.88 -16.68 -14.19
C SER A 57 10.13 -17.95 -13.81
N HIS A 58 8.99 -17.85 -13.11
CA HIS A 58 8.15 -18.98 -12.77
C HIS A 58 7.82 -19.85 -13.99
N PRO A 59 7.92 -21.19 -13.89
CA PRO A 59 8.27 -21.98 -12.69
C PRO A 59 9.78 -22.20 -12.48
N ASN A 60 10.63 -21.68 -13.36
CA ASN A 60 12.06 -21.93 -13.43
C ASN A 60 12.89 -20.95 -12.59
N HIS A 61 12.54 -20.80 -11.31
CA HIS A 61 13.31 -19.97 -10.39
C HIS A 61 14.72 -20.54 -10.14
N SER A 62 15.63 -19.68 -9.69
CA SER A 62 17.00 -20.04 -9.31
C SER A 62 17.29 -19.55 -7.89
N GLY A 63 18.27 -20.16 -7.22
CA GLY A 63 18.68 -19.78 -5.87
C GLY A 63 17.78 -20.33 -4.76
N ASP A 64 18.08 -19.92 -3.53
CA ASP A 64 17.36 -20.39 -2.35
C ASP A 64 15.94 -19.83 -2.28
N SER A 65 15.05 -20.58 -1.62
CA SER A 65 13.69 -20.11 -1.34
C SER A 65 13.20 -20.50 0.06
N PHE A 66 12.26 -19.72 0.56
CA PHE A 66 11.57 -20.00 1.81
C PHE A 66 10.10 -19.55 1.79
N ASP A 67 9.30 -20.17 2.65
CA ASP A 67 7.90 -19.82 2.83
C ASP A 67 7.77 -18.56 3.68
N ILE A 68 6.98 -17.60 3.20
CA ILE A 68 6.56 -16.44 4.02
C ILE A 68 5.13 -16.69 4.48
N GLY A 69 4.99 -17.15 5.72
CA GLY A 69 3.68 -17.38 6.33
C GLY A 69 2.85 -16.10 6.40
N GLY A 70 1.55 -16.23 6.10
CA GLY A 70 0.59 -15.13 6.17
C GLY A 70 0.64 -14.15 4.99
N VAL A 71 1.44 -14.42 3.96
CA VAL A 71 1.45 -13.64 2.71
C VAL A 71 0.73 -14.42 1.63
N TYR A 72 -0.15 -13.73 0.92
CA TYR A 72 -0.86 -14.22 -0.25
C TYR A 72 -1.03 -13.06 -1.23
N ILE A 73 -0.70 -13.29 -2.49
CA ILE A 73 -0.88 -12.31 -3.57
C ILE A 73 -1.80 -12.93 -4.61
N LYS A 74 -2.95 -12.28 -4.82
CA LYS A 74 -3.87 -12.59 -5.91
C LYS A 74 -3.76 -11.49 -6.95
N GLU A 75 -3.12 -11.83 -8.06
CA GLU A 75 -3.08 -10.95 -9.23
C GLU A 75 -4.47 -10.77 -9.82
N ASP A 76 -4.70 -9.61 -10.44
CA ASP A 76 -5.96 -9.23 -11.09
C ASP A 76 -7.20 -9.49 -10.21
N PHE A 77 -7.04 -9.31 -8.88
CA PHE A 77 -8.13 -9.54 -7.93
C PHE A 77 -9.38 -8.70 -8.24
N LEU A 78 -9.16 -7.48 -8.74
CA LEU A 78 -10.21 -6.64 -9.29
C LEU A 78 -9.97 -6.46 -10.78
N SER A 79 -11.03 -6.59 -11.58
CA SER A 79 -11.02 -6.11 -12.95
C SER A 79 -10.88 -4.59 -12.99
N HIS A 80 -10.42 -4.05 -14.13
CA HIS A 80 -10.32 -2.61 -14.35
C HIS A 80 -11.64 -1.88 -14.06
N ALA A 81 -12.77 -2.44 -14.50
CA ALA A 81 -14.09 -1.85 -14.28
C ALA A 81 -14.51 -1.87 -12.81
N GLU A 82 -14.14 -2.90 -12.04
CA GLU A 82 -14.37 -2.95 -10.59
C GLU A 82 -13.50 -1.93 -9.86
N ALA A 83 -12.24 -1.81 -10.25
CA ALA A 83 -11.34 -0.81 -9.68
C ALA A 83 -11.86 0.61 -9.91
N ASP A 84 -12.30 0.94 -11.13
CA ASP A 84 -12.87 2.27 -11.46
C ASP A 84 -14.12 2.59 -10.65
N LYS A 85 -15.01 1.60 -10.46
CA LYS A 85 -16.22 1.74 -9.63
C LYS A 85 -15.85 2.06 -8.18
N VAL A 86 -14.87 1.33 -7.62
CA VAL A 86 -14.42 1.51 -6.24
C VAL A 86 -13.77 2.87 -6.07
N LEU A 87 -12.88 3.27 -6.99
CA LEU A 87 -12.21 4.56 -6.95
C LEU A 87 -13.22 5.71 -6.99
N THR A 88 -14.19 5.65 -7.92
CA THR A 88 -15.27 6.64 -8.01
C THR A 88 -16.05 6.74 -6.69
N ALA A 89 -16.45 5.60 -6.13
CA ALA A 89 -17.20 5.56 -4.88
C ALA A 89 -16.39 6.08 -3.67
N LEU A 90 -15.08 5.87 -3.66
CA LEU A 90 -14.19 6.36 -2.60
C LEU A 90 -13.89 7.85 -2.75
N ASP A 91 -13.74 8.37 -3.97
CA ASP A 91 -13.46 9.80 -4.20
C ASP A 91 -14.58 10.72 -3.73
N ASP A 92 -15.83 10.24 -3.75
CA ASP A 92 -17.01 10.96 -3.25
C ASP A 92 -17.07 11.04 -1.71
N LEU A 93 -16.24 10.28 -0.99
CA LEU A 93 -16.24 10.24 0.47
C LEU A 93 -15.32 11.30 1.08
N PRO A 94 -15.71 11.88 2.22
CA PRO A 94 -14.93 12.94 2.87
C PRO A 94 -13.55 12.44 3.31
N TRP A 95 -12.54 13.29 3.08
CA TRP A 95 -11.16 13.01 3.45
C TRP A 95 -10.75 13.77 4.72
N ASP A 96 -10.22 13.04 5.70
CA ASP A 96 -9.65 13.62 6.91
C ASP A 96 -8.18 13.99 6.75
N LYS A 97 -7.75 15.02 7.48
CA LYS A 97 -6.32 15.34 7.62
C LYS A 97 -5.66 14.31 8.54
N SER A 98 -4.48 13.79 8.16
CA SER A 98 -3.66 12.95 9.04
C SER A 98 -2.47 13.73 9.62
N GLN A 99 -1.89 13.21 10.71
CA GLN A 99 -0.66 13.75 11.32
C GLN A 99 0.55 13.68 10.37
N SER A 100 0.56 12.73 9.43
CA SER A 100 1.59 12.68 8.37
C SER A 100 1.45 13.80 7.34
N GLY A 101 0.34 14.55 7.40
CA GLY A 101 -0.10 15.56 6.47
C GLY A 101 -0.77 15.02 5.20
N ARG A 102 -0.69 13.71 4.92
CA ARG A 102 -1.54 13.06 3.90
C ARG A 102 -3.01 13.05 4.33
N ARG A 103 -3.92 12.97 3.37
CA ARG A 103 -5.34 12.76 3.64
C ARG A 103 -5.62 11.27 3.85
N LYS A 104 -6.62 10.94 4.67
CA LYS A 104 -7.05 9.57 4.92
C LYS A 104 -8.57 9.50 5.05
N GLN A 105 -9.14 8.36 4.70
CA GLN A 105 -10.53 8.02 5.02
C GLN A 105 -10.49 6.95 6.11
N ASN A 106 -11.18 7.18 7.22
CA ASN A 106 -11.16 6.27 8.36
C ASN A 106 -12.40 5.38 8.33
N PHE A 107 -12.22 4.11 8.00
CA PHE A 107 -13.25 3.08 8.14
C PHE A 107 -12.74 1.99 9.10
N GLY A 108 -13.67 1.37 9.82
CA GLY A 108 -13.39 0.32 10.78
C GLY A 108 -13.34 0.78 12.25
N PRO A 109 -13.16 -0.17 13.17
CA PRO A 109 -13.06 0.09 14.60
C PRO A 109 -11.96 1.09 14.98
N LYS A 110 -12.18 1.87 16.04
CA LYS A 110 -11.18 2.78 16.60
C LYS A 110 -10.11 2.01 17.37
N CYS A 111 -8.87 2.13 16.92
CA CYS A 111 -7.70 1.53 17.57
C CYS A 111 -7.06 2.49 18.58
N ASN A 112 -6.77 2.00 19.78
CA ASN A 112 -5.89 2.66 20.75
C ASN A 112 -4.59 1.86 20.85
N PHE A 113 -3.58 2.28 20.07
CA PHE A 113 -2.29 1.61 20.00
C PHE A 113 -1.56 1.59 21.34
N LYS A 114 -1.58 2.70 22.09
CA LYS A 114 -0.92 2.79 23.40
C LYS A 114 -1.46 1.77 24.40
N ARG A 115 -2.76 1.47 24.34
CA ARG A 115 -3.42 0.49 25.22
C ARG A 115 -3.59 -0.89 24.59
N GLN A 116 -3.15 -1.08 23.34
CA GLN A 116 -3.39 -2.29 22.56
C GLN A 116 -4.86 -2.74 22.57
N LYS A 117 -5.78 -1.78 22.44
CA LYS A 117 -7.24 -2.05 22.49
C LYS A 117 -7.93 -1.56 21.23
N ILE A 118 -8.96 -2.30 20.82
CA ILE A 118 -9.86 -1.94 19.72
C ILE A 118 -11.25 -1.70 20.30
N LYS A 119 -11.94 -0.68 19.83
CA LYS A 119 -13.35 -0.40 20.13
C LYS A 119 -14.09 -0.16 18.83
N VAL A 120 -15.27 -0.76 18.67
CA VAL A 120 -16.10 -0.55 17.46
C VAL A 120 -16.37 0.95 17.25
N GLY A 121 -16.73 1.68 18.31
CA GLY A 121 -17.00 3.11 18.22
C GLY A 121 -18.22 3.36 17.33
N ASP A 122 -18.08 4.29 16.38
CA ASP A 122 -19.15 4.72 15.47
C ASP A 122 -19.05 3.99 14.11
N PHE A 123 -18.40 2.83 14.07
CA PHE A 123 -18.24 2.07 12.84
C PHE A 123 -19.55 1.39 12.44
N ASN A 124 -20.13 1.84 11.33
CA ASN A 124 -21.42 1.36 10.81
C ASN A 124 -21.26 0.56 9.49
N GLY A 125 -20.06 0.01 9.25
CA GLY A 125 -19.73 -0.72 8.02
C GLY A 125 -18.83 0.05 7.07
N PHE A 126 -18.41 -0.65 6.02
CA PHE A 126 -17.62 -0.09 4.92
C PHE A 126 -18.53 0.66 3.92
N PRO A 127 -17.96 1.52 3.06
CA PRO A 127 -18.73 2.20 2.03
C PRO A 127 -19.48 1.21 1.14
N ILE A 128 -20.72 1.53 0.78
CA ILE A 128 -21.56 0.63 -0.02
C ILE A 128 -20.91 0.28 -1.36
N GLY A 129 -20.16 1.21 -1.96
CA GLY A 129 -19.44 0.99 -3.22
C GLY A 129 -18.31 -0.05 -3.14
N THR A 130 -17.84 -0.40 -1.94
CA THR A 130 -16.84 -1.47 -1.79
C THR A 130 -17.47 -2.83 -1.55
N LYS A 131 -18.79 -2.92 -1.31
CA LYS A 131 -19.47 -4.12 -0.79
C LYS A 131 -19.12 -5.40 -1.53
N PHE A 132 -19.07 -5.36 -2.86
CA PHE A 132 -18.77 -6.54 -3.69
C PHE A 132 -17.37 -7.12 -3.46
N ILE A 133 -16.43 -6.35 -2.89
CA ILE A 133 -15.11 -6.82 -2.49
C ILE A 133 -15.17 -7.63 -1.19
N GLN A 134 -16.16 -7.37 -0.34
CA GLN A 134 -16.31 -8.01 0.96
C GLN A 134 -17.22 -9.24 0.95
N ASP A 135 -18.08 -9.38 -0.06
CA ASP A 135 -18.96 -10.52 -0.26
C ASP A 135 -18.22 -11.72 -0.87
#